data_AF-A0A124GCG9-F1
#
_entry.id   AF-A0A124GCG9-F1
#
_cell.length_a   1.000
_cell.length_b   1.000
_cell.length_c   1.000
_cell.angle_alpha   90.00
_cell.angle_beta   90.00
_cell.angle_gamma   90.00
#
_symmetry.space_group_name_H-M   'P 1'
#
loop_
_entity.id
_entity.type
_entity.pdbx_description
1 polymer ?
#
loop_
_entity_poly.entity_id
_entity_poly.type
_entity_poly.pdbx_seq_one_letter_code
_entity_poly.pdbx_strand_id
1 'polypeptide(L)'
;MMLHLGLMNIAAPVIAVLLRHRFDASTSILPAGLAQMVALWAWHAPMMQQLAASSGLAQLVLVAVLGVTAIWFWSAVIAAADWRALAALLLTGKLACLLGALMVFAPRDLYGLPGLALSLCATGPSTIGDQHLAGLLMITACPLSYLVTGVALAARLLGRLDDSPRSDNATARAR
;
A
#
# COMPACT_ATOMS: atom_id res chain seq x y z
N MET A 1 14.36 2.16 -2.34
CA MET A 1 13.07 2.48 -2.96
C MET A 1 12.56 1.39 -3.90
N MET A 2 13.36 0.90 -4.86
CA MET A 2 12.88 -0.15 -5.79
C MET A 2 12.42 -1.44 -5.09
N LEU A 3 13.18 -1.95 -4.11
CA LEU A 3 12.78 -3.11 -3.32
C LEU A 3 11.43 -2.89 -2.62
N HIS A 4 11.26 -1.72 -1.99
CA HIS A 4 10.02 -1.32 -1.32
C HIS A 4 8.84 -1.31 -2.30
N LEU A 5 9.01 -0.65 -3.47
CA LEU A 5 7.98 -0.57 -4.52
C LEU A 5 7.59 -1.96 -5.05
N GLY A 6 8.57 -2.81 -5.36
CA GLY A 6 8.33 -4.17 -5.86
C GLY A 6 7.69 -5.06 -4.80
N LEU A 7 8.14 -4.98 -3.55
CA LEU A 7 7.57 -5.73 -2.44
C LEU A 7 6.10 -5.37 -2.22
N MET A 8 5.78 -4.07 -2.20
CA MET A 8 4.46 -3.55 -1.91
C MET A 8 3.44 -3.77 -3.02
N ASN A 9 3.85 -3.52 -4.27
CA ASN A 9 2.93 -3.42 -5.40
C ASN A 9 2.90 -4.66 -6.27
N ILE A 10 3.87 -5.57 -6.11
CA ILE A 10 3.98 -6.78 -6.93
C ILE A 10 4.01 -8.02 -6.03
N ALA A 11 5.00 -8.14 -5.15
CA ALA A 11 5.16 -9.36 -4.37
C ALA A 11 4.00 -9.58 -3.39
N ALA A 12 3.63 -8.57 -2.61
CA ALA A 12 2.54 -8.66 -1.65
C ALA A 12 1.18 -9.02 -2.28
N PRO A 13 0.70 -8.36 -3.35
CA PRO A 13 -0.57 -8.75 -3.98
C PRO A 13 -0.50 -10.14 -4.62
N VAL A 14 0.62 -10.53 -5.23
CA VAL A 14 0.80 -11.88 -5.79
C VAL A 14 0.72 -12.93 -4.68
N ILE A 15 1.44 -12.72 -3.57
CA ILE A 15 1.41 -13.63 -2.42
C ILE A 15 0.00 -13.69 -1.82
N ALA A 16 -0.69 -12.55 -1.69
CA ALA A 16 -2.06 -12.52 -1.18
C ALA A 16 -3.03 -13.30 -2.07
N VAL A 17 -2.88 -13.21 -3.41
CA VAL A 17 -3.66 -14.01 -4.35
C VAL A 17 -3.36 -15.51 -4.22
N LEU A 18 -2.08 -15.89 -4.07
CA LEU A 18 -1.67 -17.28 -3.88
C LEU A 18 -2.20 -17.86 -2.56
N LEU A 19 -2.26 -17.03 -1.52
CA LEU A 19 -2.74 -17.41 -0.19
C LEU A 19 -4.23 -17.15 0.01
N ARG A 20 -4.98 -16.75 -1.03
CA ARG A 20 -6.41 -16.39 -0.91
C ARG A 20 -7.30 -17.47 -0.31
N HIS A 21 -6.91 -18.74 -0.47
CA HIS A 21 -7.64 -19.90 0.06
C HIS A 21 -7.19 -20.31 1.47
N ARG A 22 -6.11 -19.70 1.98
CA ARG A 22 -5.53 -19.95 3.31
C ARG A 22 -6.01 -18.95 4.35
N PHE A 23 -6.52 -17.79 3.92
CA PHE A 23 -6.99 -16.73 4.80
C PHE A 23 -8.52 -16.71 4.82
N ASP A 24 -9.10 -16.84 6.03
CA ASP A 24 -10.53 -16.69 6.21
C ASP A 24 -11.00 -15.25 5.97
N ALA A 25 -12.24 -15.12 5.48
CA ALA A 25 -12.93 -13.84 5.30
C ALA A 25 -13.09 -13.03 6.60
N SER A 26 -12.74 -13.60 7.75
CA SER A 26 -12.68 -12.94 9.07
C SER A 26 -11.54 -11.93 9.21
N THR A 27 -10.63 -11.86 8.23
CA THR A 27 -9.52 -10.89 8.25
C THR A 27 -10.06 -9.46 8.17
N SER A 28 -10.19 -8.81 9.33
CA SER A 28 -10.78 -7.46 9.40
C SER A 28 -9.89 -6.45 8.66
N ILE A 29 -10.50 -5.73 7.70
CA ILE A 29 -9.79 -4.81 6.82
C ILE A 29 -9.27 -3.55 7.52
N LEU A 30 -9.93 -3.12 8.59
CA LEU A 30 -9.55 -1.95 9.38
C LEU A 30 -8.17 -2.13 10.05
N PRO A 31 -7.93 -3.16 10.87
CA PRO A 31 -6.62 -3.35 11.50
C PRO A 31 -5.53 -3.63 10.45
N ALA A 32 -5.84 -4.33 9.36
CA ALA A 32 -4.87 -4.56 8.29
C ALA A 32 -4.48 -3.25 7.58
N GLY A 33 -5.46 -2.38 7.28
CA GLY A 33 -5.22 -1.06 6.70
C GLY A 33 -4.45 -0.13 7.64
N LEU A 34 -4.79 -0.12 8.93
CA LEU A 34 -4.07 0.66 9.94
C LEU A 34 -2.63 0.19 10.12
N ALA A 35 -2.41 -1.13 10.21
CA ALA A 35 -1.07 -1.70 10.32
C ALA A 35 -0.20 -1.34 9.11
N GLN A 36 -0.77 -1.45 7.90
CA GLN A 36 -0.11 -1.06 6.67
C GLN A 36 0.22 0.44 6.63
N MET A 37 -0.72 1.29 7.06
CA MET A 37 -0.51 2.72 7.16
C MET A 37 0.64 3.07 8.10
N VAL A 38 0.59 2.54 9.32
CA VAL A 38 1.60 2.80 10.34
C VAL A 38 2.96 2.31 9.89
N ALA A 39 3.04 1.12 9.28
CA ALA A 39 4.29 0.59 8.75
C ALA A 39 4.90 1.48 7.66
N LEU A 40 4.09 1.99 6.71
CA LEU A 40 4.56 2.90 5.66
C LEU A 40 5.09 4.21 6.25
N TRP A 41 4.34 4.83 7.15
CA TRP A 41 4.74 6.09 7.78
C TRP A 41 5.97 5.91 8.67
N ALA A 42 6.02 4.83 9.46
CA ALA A 42 7.17 4.50 10.29
C ALA A 42 8.41 4.25 9.43
N TRP A 43 8.30 3.51 8.32
CA TRP A 43 9.41 3.29 7.39
C TRP A 43 10.00 4.60 6.86
N HIS A 44 9.17 5.61 6.58
CA HIS A 44 9.61 6.91 6.09
C HIS A 44 9.96 7.92 7.18
N ALA A 45 9.83 7.56 8.46
CA ALA A 45 10.25 8.42 9.56
C ALA A 45 11.79 8.56 9.59
N PRO A 46 12.34 9.77 9.81
CA PRO A 46 13.79 9.99 9.81
C PRO A 46 14.55 9.08 10.78
N MET A 47 13.99 8.83 11.96
CA MET A 47 14.62 7.96 12.97
C MET A 47 14.73 6.50 12.48
N MET A 48 13.69 5.97 11.82
CA MET A 48 13.70 4.59 11.33
C MET A 48 14.62 4.43 10.14
N GLN A 49 14.72 5.46 9.29
CA GLN A 49 15.66 5.45 8.15
C GLN A 49 17.11 5.51 8.61
N GLN A 50 17.41 6.27 9.66
CA GLN A 50 18.73 6.24 10.30
C GLN A 50 19.03 4.87 10.92
N LEU A 51 18.04 4.26 11.59
CA LEU A 51 18.19 2.92 12.16
C LEU A 51 18.44 1.87 11.06
N ALA A 52 17.67 1.90 9.97
CA ALA A 52 17.86 1.04 8.81
C ALA A 52 19.25 1.24 8.18
N ALA A 53 19.74 2.47 8.13
CA ALA A 53 21.08 2.78 7.62
C ALA A 53 22.21 2.39 8.58
N SER A 54 21.94 2.21 9.89
CA SER A 54 22.98 1.82 10.85
C SER A 54 23.23 0.31 10.92
N SER A 55 22.27 -0.51 10.49
CA SER A 55 22.34 -1.96 10.64
C SER A 55 21.55 -2.69 9.56
N GLY A 56 22.22 -3.61 8.84
CA GLY A 56 21.57 -4.48 7.88
C GLY A 56 20.48 -5.36 8.51
N LEU A 57 20.64 -5.79 9.77
CA LEU A 57 19.61 -6.54 10.49
C LEU A 57 18.38 -5.67 10.74
N ALA A 58 18.57 -4.42 11.17
CA ALA A 58 17.45 -3.49 11.36
C ALA A 58 16.72 -3.21 10.05
N GLN A 59 17.45 -3.02 8.96
CA GLN A 59 16.87 -2.89 7.63
C GLN A 59 16.05 -4.12 7.23
N LEU A 60 16.58 -5.34 7.43
CA LEU A 60 15.86 -6.58 7.14
C LEU A 60 14.57 -6.69 7.95
N VAL A 61 14.61 -6.38 9.25
CA VAL A 61 13.42 -6.38 10.13
C VAL A 61 12.39 -5.38 9.64
N LEU A 62 12.80 -4.16 9.33
CA LEU A 62 11.88 -3.12 8.85
C LEU A 62 11.25 -3.51 7.50
N VAL A 63 12.02 -4.12 6.58
CA VAL A 63 11.50 -4.61 5.29
C VAL A 63 10.55 -5.78 5.50
N ALA A 64 10.84 -6.68 6.45
CA ALA A 64 9.99 -7.81 6.78
C ALA A 64 8.66 -7.37 7.39
N VAL A 65 8.67 -6.45 8.36
CA VAL A 65 7.46 -5.85 8.96
C VAL A 65 6.59 -5.25 7.86
N LEU A 66 7.21 -4.45 7.01
CA LEU A 66 6.58 -3.79 5.87
C LEU A 66 5.95 -4.81 4.89
N GLY A 67 6.66 -5.89 4.57
CA GLY A 67 6.14 -6.97 3.72
C GLY A 67 4.98 -7.74 4.35
N VAL A 68 5.06 -8.05 5.65
CA VAL A 68 4.01 -8.77 6.37
C VAL A 68 2.72 -7.94 6.45
N THR A 69 2.81 -6.65 6.78
CA THR A 69 1.63 -5.77 6.80
C THR A 69 1.03 -5.61 5.41
N ALA A 70 1.86 -5.58 4.36
CA ALA A 70 1.38 -5.48 2.98
C ALA A 70 0.60 -6.72 2.56
N ILE A 71 1.15 -7.91 2.80
CA ILE A 71 0.49 -9.18 2.50
C ILE A 71 -0.84 -9.25 3.27
N TRP A 72 -0.84 -8.89 4.55
CA TRP A 72 -2.04 -8.88 5.36
C TRP A 72 -3.11 -7.92 4.82
N PHE A 73 -2.72 -6.71 4.44
CA PHE A 73 -3.61 -5.72 3.83
C PHE A 73 -4.21 -6.22 2.51
N TRP A 74 -3.39 -6.73 1.60
CA TRP A 74 -3.86 -7.26 0.32
C TRP A 74 -4.78 -8.48 0.50
N SER A 75 -4.47 -9.38 1.43
CA SER A 75 -5.35 -10.50 1.77
C SER A 75 -6.71 -10.01 2.28
N ALA A 76 -6.74 -9.01 3.15
CA ALA A 76 -7.99 -8.43 3.66
C ALA A 76 -8.80 -7.72 2.56
N VAL A 77 -8.14 -7.00 1.65
CA VAL A 77 -8.78 -6.36 0.48
C VAL A 77 -9.42 -7.40 -0.44
N ILE A 78 -8.71 -8.49 -0.74
CA ILE A 78 -9.21 -9.57 -1.59
C ILE A 78 -10.37 -10.31 -0.91
N ALA A 79 -10.27 -10.57 0.39
CA ALA A 79 -11.28 -11.30 1.15
C ALA A 79 -12.59 -10.50 1.34
N ALA A 80 -12.49 -9.19 1.61
CA ALA A 80 -13.67 -8.34 1.79
C ALA A 80 -14.41 -8.07 0.46
N ALA A 81 -13.67 -7.72 -0.60
CA ALA A 81 -14.20 -7.47 -1.95
C ALA A 81 -15.50 -6.63 -1.99
N ASP A 82 -15.62 -5.65 -1.09
CA ASP A 82 -16.78 -4.78 -0.88
C ASP A 82 -16.38 -3.29 -0.89
N TRP A 83 -17.32 -2.40 -0.56
CA TRP A 83 -17.06 -0.97 -0.50
C TRP A 83 -15.99 -0.59 0.55
N ARG A 84 -15.82 -1.38 1.61
CA ARG A 84 -14.83 -1.12 2.68
C ARG A 84 -13.43 -1.36 2.14
N ALA A 85 -13.25 -2.35 1.27
CA ALA A 85 -12.00 -2.57 0.55
C ALA A 85 -11.64 -1.43 -0.38
N LEU A 86 -12.62 -0.86 -1.09
CA LEU A 86 -12.40 0.34 -1.88
C LEU A 86 -11.98 1.53 -1.02
N ALA A 87 -12.69 1.77 0.09
CA ALA A 87 -12.36 2.86 1.01
C ALA A 87 -10.95 2.70 1.62
N ALA A 88 -10.57 1.48 2.00
CA ALA A 88 -9.25 1.19 2.55
C ALA A 88 -8.12 1.42 1.53
N LEU A 89 -8.30 0.97 0.28
CA LEU A 89 -7.32 1.23 -0.81
C LEU A 89 -7.15 2.73 -1.06
N LEU A 90 -8.25 3.48 -1.13
CA LEU A 90 -8.22 4.92 -1.37
C LEU A 90 -7.59 5.70 -0.22
N LEU A 91 -7.94 5.37 1.03
CA LEU A 91 -7.40 6.03 2.22
C LEU A 91 -5.89 5.76 2.35
N THR A 92 -5.48 4.49 2.22
CA THR A 92 -4.06 4.11 2.25
C THR A 92 -3.28 4.76 1.11
N GLY A 93 -3.84 4.76 -0.11
CA GLY A 93 -3.24 5.44 -1.25
C GLY A 93 -3.08 6.95 -1.04
N LYS A 94 -4.11 7.66 -0.57
CA LYS A 94 -4.05 9.11 -0.33
C LYS A 94 -3.04 9.49 0.74
N LEU A 95 -2.98 8.75 1.85
CA LEU A 95 -2.03 9.03 2.92
C LEU A 95 -0.59 8.69 2.52
N ALA A 96 -0.40 7.67 1.67
CA ALA A 96 0.89 7.45 1.01
C ALA A 96 1.23 8.63 0.07
N CYS A 97 0.31 9.09 -0.78
CA CYS A 97 0.58 10.27 -1.63
C CYS A 97 0.91 11.52 -0.82
N LEU A 98 0.22 11.74 0.31
CA LEU A 98 0.50 12.86 1.22
C LEU A 98 1.94 12.79 1.75
N LEU A 99 2.36 11.62 2.22
CA LEU A 99 3.73 11.37 2.67
C LEU A 99 4.75 11.62 1.54
N GLY A 100 4.40 11.25 0.31
CA GLY A 100 5.21 11.51 -0.88
C GLY A 100 5.34 13.00 -1.17
N ALA A 101 4.24 13.73 -1.10
CA ALA A 101 4.23 15.18 -1.28
C ALA A 101 5.09 15.88 -0.22
N LEU A 102 5.03 15.44 1.05
CA LEU A 102 5.88 15.96 2.10
C LEU A 102 7.37 15.76 1.79
N MET A 103 7.75 14.61 1.24
CA MET A 103 9.15 14.36 0.83
C MET A 103 9.56 15.24 -0.36
N VAL A 104 8.71 15.41 -1.38
CA VAL A 104 9.00 16.22 -2.58
C VAL A 104 9.12 17.70 -2.24
N PHE A 105 8.21 18.24 -1.42
CA PHE A 105 8.16 19.67 -1.12
C PHE A 105 9.00 20.08 0.08
N ALA A 106 9.66 19.13 0.75
CA ALA A 106 10.57 19.45 1.84
C ALA A 106 11.82 20.21 1.30
N PRO A 107 12.14 21.40 1.85
CA PRO A 107 13.24 22.24 1.37
C PRO A 107 14.62 21.80 1.90
N ARG A 108 14.66 20.73 2.71
CA ARG A 108 15.87 20.20 3.33
C ARG A 108 15.86 18.67 3.24
N ASP A 109 17.06 18.08 3.26
CA ASP A 109 17.21 16.64 3.46
C ASP A 109 16.74 16.28 4.87
N LEU A 110 15.66 15.50 4.94
CA LEU A 110 15.05 15.04 6.19
C LEU A 110 15.79 13.83 6.77
N TYR A 111 16.55 13.11 5.94
CA TYR A 111 17.14 11.83 6.30
C TYR A 111 18.60 11.96 6.72
N GLY A 112 19.36 12.88 6.11
CA GLY A 112 20.72 13.22 6.52
C GLY A 112 21.62 12.00 6.73
N LEU A 113 21.46 10.99 5.89
CA LEU A 113 22.07 9.68 6.07
C LEU A 113 23.56 9.76 5.72
N PRO A 114 24.46 9.27 6.60
CA PRO A 114 25.92 9.41 6.45
C PRO A 114 26.53 8.61 5.29
N GLY A 115 25.70 7.94 4.48
CA GLY A 115 26.11 7.20 3.30
C GLY A 115 26.26 5.71 3.57
N LEU A 116 25.43 4.93 2.86
CA LEU A 116 25.37 3.47 2.71
C LEU A 116 25.06 2.59 3.94
N ALA A 117 24.01 1.78 3.80
CA ALA A 117 24.05 0.41 4.32
C ALA A 117 23.49 -0.67 3.38
N LEU A 118 22.66 -0.36 2.37
CA LEU A 118 22.40 -1.31 1.28
C LEU A 118 22.00 -0.53 0.02
N SER A 119 22.99 -0.26 -0.83
CA SER A 119 22.79 0.46 -2.07
C SER A 119 22.26 -0.48 -3.16
N LEU A 120 21.08 -0.17 -3.69
CA LEU A 120 20.67 -0.63 -5.02
C LEU A 120 20.80 0.49 -6.07
N CYS A 121 21.08 1.75 -5.70
CA CYS A 121 21.08 2.88 -6.66
C CYS A 121 22.02 4.07 -6.37
N ALA A 122 22.61 4.24 -5.19
CA ALA A 122 23.40 5.45 -4.89
C ALA A 122 24.59 5.16 -3.95
N THR A 123 25.78 5.58 -4.35
CA THR A 123 27.00 5.57 -3.54
C THR A 123 27.26 6.97 -3.02
N GLY A 124 26.96 7.23 -1.74
CA GLY A 124 27.18 8.53 -1.11
C GLY A 124 26.19 8.84 0.03
N PRO A 125 26.38 9.97 0.74
CA PRO A 125 25.40 10.49 1.69
C PRO A 125 24.08 10.79 0.97
N SER A 126 22.95 10.71 1.69
CA SER A 126 21.66 11.05 1.09
C SER A 126 21.67 12.46 0.55
N THR A 127 21.09 12.66 -0.63
CA THR A 127 20.89 14.00 -1.19
C THR A 127 19.41 14.38 -1.12
N ILE A 128 19.15 15.69 -1.12
CA ILE A 128 17.78 16.20 -1.29
C ILE A 128 17.15 15.70 -2.61
N GLY A 129 17.96 15.50 -3.64
CA GLY A 129 17.52 14.92 -4.92
C GLY A 129 17.00 13.49 -4.78
N ASP A 130 17.66 12.64 -3.99
CA ASP A 130 17.22 11.27 -3.72
C ASP A 130 15.88 11.24 -2.97
N GLN A 131 15.69 12.16 -2.03
CA GLN A 131 14.43 12.32 -1.30
C GLN A 131 13.30 12.76 -2.22
N HIS A 132 13.54 13.77 -3.07
CA HIS A 132 12.55 14.25 -4.03
C HIS A 132 12.18 13.16 -5.05
N LEU A 133 13.17 12.43 -5.57
CA LEU A 133 12.94 11.29 -6.44
C LEU A 133 12.13 10.19 -5.76
N ALA A 134 12.45 9.85 -4.50
CA ALA A 134 11.70 8.88 -3.72
C ALA A 134 10.24 9.33 -3.54
N GLY A 135 10.01 10.60 -3.22
CA GLY A 135 8.67 11.18 -3.12
C GLY A 135 7.90 11.14 -4.44
N LEU A 136 8.53 11.48 -5.56
CA LEU A 136 7.93 11.41 -6.90
C LEU A 136 7.53 9.98 -7.27
N LEU A 137 8.39 8.99 -7.01
CA LEU A 137 8.08 7.58 -7.23
C LEU A 137 6.92 7.10 -6.35
N MET A 138 6.83 7.60 -5.12
CA MET A 138 5.76 7.23 -4.21
C MET A 138 4.41 7.85 -4.57
N ILE A 139 4.39 9.02 -5.21
CA ILE A 139 3.17 9.66 -5.73
C ILE A 139 2.72 9.03 -7.05
N THR A 140 3.65 8.59 -7.90
CA THR A 140 3.34 8.16 -9.27
C THR A 140 3.20 6.65 -9.42
N ALA A 141 4.26 5.90 -9.10
CA ALA A 141 4.32 4.47 -9.35
C ALA A 141 3.59 3.66 -8.27
N CYS A 142 3.70 4.08 -7.01
CA CYS A 142 3.13 3.32 -5.89
C CYS A 142 1.60 3.28 -5.86
N PRO A 143 0.86 4.38 -6.12
CA PRO A 143 -0.60 4.37 -6.02
C PRO A 143 -1.26 3.73 -7.23
N LEU A 144 -0.52 3.49 -8.32
CA LEU A 144 -1.07 2.92 -9.55
C LEU A 144 -1.68 1.54 -9.30
N SER A 145 -1.04 0.71 -8.48
CA SER A 145 -1.56 -0.61 -8.09
C SER A 145 -2.90 -0.48 -7.35
N TYR A 146 -2.97 0.41 -6.36
CA TYR A 146 -4.17 0.63 -5.54
C TYR A 146 -5.30 1.23 -6.36
N LEU A 147 -4.96 2.13 -7.30
CA LEU A 147 -5.91 2.73 -8.23
C LEU A 147 -6.48 1.68 -9.18
N VAL A 148 -5.62 0.87 -9.82
CA VAL A 148 -6.06 -0.19 -10.75
C VAL A 148 -6.94 -1.21 -10.03
N THR A 149 -6.55 -1.67 -8.84
CA THR A 149 -7.39 -2.57 -8.04
C THR A 149 -8.68 -1.89 -7.61
N GLY A 150 -8.63 -0.63 -7.18
CA GLY A 150 -9.81 0.13 -6.77
C GLY A 150 -10.83 0.30 -7.91
N VAL A 151 -10.36 0.63 -9.12
CA VAL A 151 -11.20 0.74 -10.33
C VAL A 151 -11.80 -0.62 -10.69
N ALA A 152 -10.98 -1.69 -10.68
CA ALA A 152 -11.49 -3.04 -10.96
C ALA A 152 -12.53 -3.48 -9.93
N LEU A 153 -12.34 -3.17 -8.65
CA LEU A 153 -13.29 -3.48 -7.59
C LEU A 153 -14.58 -2.66 -7.75
N ALA A 154 -14.47 -1.36 -8.02
CA ALA A 154 -15.62 -0.49 -8.26
C ALA A 154 -16.46 -0.97 -9.45
N ALA A 155 -15.82 -1.35 -10.56
CA ALA A 155 -16.51 -1.90 -11.73
C ALA A 155 -17.27 -3.20 -11.41
N ARG A 156 -16.67 -4.09 -10.61
CA ARG A 156 -17.32 -5.34 -10.18
C ARG A 156 -18.50 -5.09 -9.23
N LEU A 157 -18.38 -4.11 -8.34
CA LEU A 157 -19.46 -3.73 -7.43
C LEU A 157 -20.63 -3.11 -8.19
N LEU A 158 -20.35 -2.27 -9.19
CA LEU A 158 -21.38 -1.68 -10.04
C LEU A 158 -22.12 -2.74 -10.87
N GLY A 159 -21.40 -3.67 -11.50
CA GLY A 159 -22.03 -4.75 -12.26
C GLY A 159 -22.95 -5.65 -11.41
N ARG A 160 -22.62 -5.89 -10.15
CA ARG A 160 -23.50 -6.63 -9.22
C ARG A 160 -24.82 -5.90 -8.89
N LEU A 161 -24.81 -4.57 -8.93
CA LEU A 161 -26.02 -3.77 -8.75
C LEU A 161 -26.92 -3.87 -9.98
N ASP A 162 -26.35 -3.90 -11.17
CA ASP A 162 -27.08 -4.03 -12.44
C ASP A 162 -27.67 -5.44 -12.64
N ASP A 163 -26.96 -6.48 -12.18
CA ASP A 163 -27.41 -7.89 -12.24
C ASP A 163 -28.42 -8.27 -11.14
N SER A 164 -28.66 -7.39 -10.16
CA SER A 164 -29.65 -7.64 -9.12
C SER A 164 -31.05 -7.66 -9.76
N PRO A 165 -31.81 -8.76 -9.67
CA PRO A 165 -33.08 -8.89 -10.37
C PRO A 165 -34.01 -7.76 -9.92
N ARG A 166 -34.34 -6.85 -10.85
CA ARG A 166 -35.45 -5.90 -10.68
C ARG A 166 -36.62 -6.71 -10.13
N SER A 167 -37.11 -6.34 -8.96
CA SER A 167 -38.29 -6.91 -8.31
C SER A 167 -39.59 -6.56 -9.05
N ASP A 168 -39.61 -6.73 -10.38
CA ASP A 168 -40.75 -6.47 -11.27
C ASP A 168 -41.85 -7.54 -11.16
N ASN A 169 -41.75 -8.47 -10.22
CA ASN A 169 -42.79 -9.48 -9.96
C ASN A 169 -43.78 -9.11 -8.84
N ALA A 170 -43.71 -7.92 -8.26
CA ALA A 170 -44.68 -7.48 -7.25
C ALA A 170 -46.06 -7.10 -7.84
N THR A 171 -46.16 -6.87 -9.16
CA THR A 171 -47.42 -6.42 -9.80
C THR A 171 -48.10 -7.48 -10.68
N ALA A 172 -47.45 -8.62 -10.97
CA ALA A 172 -48.02 -9.66 -11.83
C ALA A 172 -48.84 -10.74 -11.10
N ARG A 173 -48.84 -10.79 -9.76
CA ARG A 173 -49.66 -11.73 -8.95
C ARG A 173 -50.95 -11.12 -8.38
N ALA A 174 -51.27 -9.87 -8.74
CA ALA A 174 -52.48 -9.18 -8.30
C ALA A 174 -53.52 -9.00 -9.43
N ARG A 175 -53.39 -9.73 -10.54
CA ARG A 175 -54.39 -9.78 -11.62
C ARG A 175 -54.88 -11.20 -11.84
#